data_AF-W5MJZ8-F1
#
_entry.id   AF-W5MJZ8-F1
#
_cell.length_a   1.000
_cell.length_b   1.000
_cell.length_c   1.000
_cell.angle_alpha   90.00
_cell.angle_beta   90.00
_cell.angle_gamma   90.00
#
_symmetry.space_group_name_H-M   'P 1'
#
loop_
_entity.id
_entity.type
_entity.pdbx_description
1 polymer ?
#
loop_
_entity_poly.entity_id
_entity_poly.type
_entity_poly.pdbx_seq_one_letter_code
_entity_poly.pdbx_strand_id
1 'polypeptide(L)'
;MMEDNAAAALDNIVTEFHTYEDFLDSQITSLDLYYLEDEELARQLVELGYRGSGEVLKREEFDARKAAAEASRLFKRSQQKTLASAGRELKDNFLKALAQREEANRSGKITVSTVHYYNTT
;
A
#
# COMPACT_ATOMS: atom_id res chain seq x y z
N MET A 1 19.10 -13.93 7.18
CA MET A 1 18.56 -15.30 7.07
C MET A 1 17.38 -15.54 8.01
N MET A 2 17.46 -15.27 9.32
CA MET A 2 16.29 -15.39 10.23
C MET A 2 15.35 -14.16 10.19
N GLU A 3 15.91 -12.95 10.12
CA GLU A 3 15.15 -11.68 10.10
C GLU A 3 14.26 -11.53 8.85
N ASP A 4 14.71 -12.09 7.73
CA ASP A 4 13.99 -12.01 6.45
C ASP A 4 12.67 -12.80 6.47
N ASN A 5 12.60 -13.89 7.25
CA ASN A 5 11.42 -14.74 7.35
C ASN A 5 10.33 -14.12 8.25
N ALA A 6 10.74 -13.50 9.36
CA ALA A 6 9.82 -12.76 10.22
C ALA A 6 9.22 -11.56 9.49
N ALA A 7 10.02 -10.85 8.69
CA ALA A 7 9.54 -9.77 7.84
C ALA A 7 8.49 -10.27 6.83
N ALA A 8 8.74 -11.38 6.13
CA ALA A 8 7.76 -11.91 5.18
C ALA A 8 6.44 -12.35 5.85
N ALA A 9 6.50 -12.98 7.02
CA ALA A 9 5.31 -13.35 7.78
C ALA A 9 4.48 -12.13 8.19
N LEU A 10 5.15 -11.05 8.62
CA LEU A 10 4.52 -9.79 8.99
C LEU A 10 3.90 -9.05 7.79
N ASP A 11 4.53 -9.10 6.61
CA ASP A 11 3.93 -8.56 5.38
C ASP A 11 2.65 -9.33 5.00
N ASN A 12 2.62 -10.65 5.20
CA ASN A 12 1.41 -11.44 5.00
C ASN A 12 0.31 -11.02 6.00
N ILE A 13 0.64 -10.83 7.27
CA ILE A 13 -0.32 -10.38 8.30
C ILE A 13 -0.91 -9.00 7.94
N VAL A 14 -0.09 -8.02 7.57
CA VAL A 14 -0.56 -6.67 7.22
C VAL A 14 -1.38 -6.63 5.91
N THR A 15 -1.18 -7.62 5.03
CA THR A 15 -1.99 -7.74 3.80
C THR A 15 -3.30 -8.51 4.02
N GLU A 16 -3.31 -9.46 4.95
CA GLU A 16 -4.49 -10.26 5.30
C GLU A 16 -5.48 -9.49 6.19
N PHE A 17 -4.99 -8.70 7.16
CA PHE A 17 -5.83 -7.99 8.12
C PHE A 17 -5.93 -6.48 7.83
N HIS A 18 -7.14 -5.94 7.92
CA HIS A 18 -7.39 -4.52 7.66
C HIS A 18 -7.10 -3.64 8.88
N THR A 19 -7.34 -4.12 10.08
CA THR A 19 -7.02 -3.38 11.30
C THR A 19 -6.23 -4.27 12.26
N TYR A 20 -5.58 -3.63 13.23
CA TYR A 20 -4.92 -4.36 14.29
C TYR A 20 -5.92 -5.15 15.14
N GLU A 21 -7.13 -4.62 15.32
CA GLU A 21 -8.23 -5.34 16.00
C GLU A 21 -8.61 -6.61 15.23
N ASP A 22 -8.74 -6.56 13.89
CA ASP A 22 -9.04 -7.77 13.10
C ASP A 22 -7.98 -8.86 13.29
N PHE A 23 -6.71 -8.47 13.43
CA PHE A 23 -5.62 -9.39 13.72
C PHE A 23 -5.74 -9.99 15.13
N LEU A 24 -6.08 -9.19 16.15
CA LEU A 24 -6.30 -9.69 17.51
C LEU A 24 -7.51 -10.63 17.56
N ASP A 25 -8.61 -10.26 16.90
CA ASP A 25 -9.84 -11.03 16.85
C ASP A 25 -9.63 -12.38 16.16
N SER A 26 -8.74 -12.46 15.17
CA SER A 26 -8.37 -13.74 14.52
C SER A 26 -7.73 -14.75 15.47
N GLN A 27 -7.20 -14.27 16.60
CA GLN A 27 -6.57 -15.10 17.64
C GLN A 27 -7.50 -15.40 18.81
N ILE A 28 -8.66 -14.73 18.90
CA ILE A 28 -9.67 -14.99 19.93
C ILE A 28 -10.46 -16.24 19.54
N THR A 29 -10.56 -17.19 20.44
CA THR A 29 -11.35 -18.41 20.25
C THR A 29 -12.70 -18.32 20.95
N SER A 30 -13.65 -19.17 20.55
CA SER A 30 -14.97 -19.25 21.21
C SER A 30 -14.87 -19.58 22.70
N LEU A 31 -13.79 -20.26 23.10
CA LEU A 31 -13.51 -20.59 24.50
C LEU A 31 -13.14 -19.34 25.31
N ASP A 32 -12.40 -18.42 24.70
CA ASP A 32 -12.03 -17.15 25.32
C ASP A 32 -13.29 -16.32 25.57
N LEU A 33 -14.19 -16.23 24.58
CA LEU A 33 -15.48 -15.56 24.75
C LEU A 33 -16.39 -16.25 25.78
N TYR A 34 -16.36 -17.58 25.87
CA TYR A 34 -17.15 -18.32 26.85
C TYR A 34 -16.70 -18.07 28.30
N TYR A 35 -15.40 -17.93 28.55
CA TYR A 35 -14.87 -17.72 29.91
C TYR A 35 -14.71 -16.26 30.30
N LEU A 36 -14.41 -15.39 29.34
CA LEU A 36 -14.19 -13.97 29.59
C LEU A 36 -15.49 -13.17 29.47
N GLU A 37 -16.42 -13.63 28.61
CA GLU A 37 -17.66 -12.92 28.25
C GLU A 37 -17.45 -11.47 27.74
N ASP A 38 -16.19 -11.06 27.55
CA ASP A 38 -15.74 -9.73 27.18
C ASP A 38 -14.67 -9.84 26.09
N GLU A 39 -14.99 -9.29 24.92
CA GLU A 39 -14.14 -9.30 23.74
C GLU A 39 -12.92 -8.37 23.89
N GLU A 40 -13.09 -7.22 24.55
CA GLU A 40 -11.96 -6.30 24.78
C GLU A 40 -10.95 -6.92 25.74
N LEU A 41 -11.43 -7.62 26.77
CA LEU A 41 -10.56 -8.35 27.70
C LEU A 41 -9.80 -9.48 26.97
N ALA A 42 -10.47 -10.19 26.06
CA ALA A 42 -9.83 -11.21 25.23
C ALA A 42 -8.74 -10.62 24.33
N ARG A 43 -9.00 -9.47 23.68
CA ARG A 43 -8.01 -8.76 22.86
C ARG A 43 -6.80 -8.33 23.69
N GLN A 44 -7.00 -7.79 24.89
CA GLN A 44 -5.90 -7.40 25.78
C GLN A 44 -5.01 -8.59 26.18
N LEU A 45 -5.61 -9.74 26.45
CA LEU A 45 -4.84 -10.96 26.80
C LEU A 45 -4.04 -11.49 25.61
N VAL A 46 -4.57 -11.38 24.39
CA VAL A 46 -3.82 -11.68 23.17
C VAL A 46 -2.68 -10.69 23.00
N GLU A 47 -2.93 -9.39 23.09
CA GLU A 47 -1.91 -8.34 22.93
C GLU A 47 -0.76 -8.47 23.95
N LEU A 48 -1.06 -8.89 25.18
CA LEU A 48 -0.06 -9.17 26.21
C LEU A 48 0.70 -10.50 26.01
N GLY A 49 0.32 -11.31 25.02
CA GLY A 49 0.93 -12.60 24.73
C GLY A 49 0.54 -13.72 25.71
N TYR A 50 -0.48 -13.48 26.56
CA TYR A 50 -1.04 -14.53 27.42
C TYR A 50 -1.95 -15.50 26.65
N ARG A 51 -2.44 -15.07 25.47
CA ARG A 51 -3.25 -15.87 24.58
C ARG A 51 -2.71 -15.80 23.14
N GLY A 52 -2.48 -16.96 22.51
CA GLY A 52 -1.89 -17.04 21.16
C GLY A 52 -0.49 -17.65 21.15
N SER A 53 0.10 -17.80 19.95
CA SER A 53 1.39 -18.46 19.72
C SER A 53 2.59 -17.55 20.05
N GLY A 54 2.76 -17.15 21.31
CA GLY A 54 3.90 -16.32 21.74
C GLY A 54 3.95 -14.95 21.05
N GLU A 55 5.08 -14.23 21.19
CA GLU A 55 5.31 -12.82 20.79
C GLU A 55 4.30 -12.27 19.77
N VAL A 56 3.34 -11.49 20.29
CA VAL A 56 2.33 -10.83 19.47
C VAL A 56 2.93 -9.55 18.90
N LEU A 57 2.71 -9.34 17.60
CA LEU A 57 3.10 -8.13 16.91
C LEU A 57 2.53 -6.91 17.64
N LYS A 58 3.36 -5.93 17.98
CA LYS A 58 2.86 -4.71 18.65
C LYS A 58 2.05 -3.87 17.67
N ARG A 59 1.06 -3.15 18.20
CA ARG A 59 0.25 -2.20 17.41
C ARG A 59 1.13 -1.24 16.60
N GLU A 60 2.16 -0.69 17.24
CA GLU A 60 3.12 0.24 16.62
C GLU A 60 3.81 -0.36 15.40
N GLU A 61 4.18 -1.64 15.47
CA GLU A 61 4.86 -2.34 14.38
C GLU A 61 3.89 -2.67 13.23
N PHE A 62 2.65 -3.07 13.56
CA PHE A 62 1.59 -3.29 12.56
C PHE A 62 1.30 -2.00 11.79
N ASP A 63 1.08 -0.89 12.51
CA ASP A 63 0.74 0.40 11.91
C ASP A 63 1.92 0.97 11.10
N ALA A 64 3.15 0.89 11.62
CA ALA A 64 4.34 1.35 10.91
C ALA A 64 4.51 0.60 9.58
N ARG A 65 4.28 -0.71 9.58
CA ARG A 65 4.42 -1.56 8.40
C ARG A 65 3.30 -1.32 7.39
N LYS A 66 2.08 -1.12 7.86
CA LYS A 66 0.95 -0.71 7.02
C LYS A 66 1.20 0.65 6.36
N ALA A 67 1.68 1.62 7.13
CA ALA A 67 2.06 2.93 6.62
C ALA A 67 3.20 2.82 5.59
N ALA A 68 4.20 1.97 5.84
CA ALA A 68 5.29 1.73 4.89
C ALA A 68 4.77 1.09 3.58
N ALA A 69 3.86 0.12 3.68
CA ALA A 69 3.22 -0.50 2.53
C ALA A 69 2.42 0.52 1.70
N GLU A 70 1.62 1.38 2.34
CA GLU A 70 0.88 2.45 1.67
C GLU A 70 1.81 3.51 1.06
N ALA A 71 2.84 3.94 1.79
CA ALA A 71 3.85 4.88 1.32
C ALA A 71 4.57 4.32 0.08
N SER A 72 4.91 3.03 0.08
CA SER A 72 5.54 2.37 -1.08
C SER A 72 4.61 2.35 -2.31
N ARG A 73 3.30 2.09 -2.10
CA ARG A 73 2.28 2.12 -3.17
C ARG A 73 2.12 3.52 -3.74
N LEU A 74 2.05 4.53 -2.87
CA LEU A 74 1.96 5.94 -3.26
C LEU A 74 3.24 6.40 -3.98
N PHE A 75 4.41 6.01 -3.49
CA PHE A 75 5.69 6.33 -4.12
C PHE A 75 5.80 5.70 -5.51
N LYS A 76 5.45 4.42 -5.69
CA LYS A 76 5.40 3.76 -7.01
C LYS A 76 4.44 4.48 -7.96
N ARG A 77 3.26 4.89 -7.47
CA ARG A 77 2.28 5.66 -8.25
C ARG A 77 2.77 7.07 -8.59
N SER A 78 3.57 7.69 -7.73
CA SER A 78 4.13 9.03 -7.92
C SER A 78 5.34 9.03 -8.85
N GLN A 79 6.23 8.05 -8.75
CA GLN A 79 7.34 7.86 -9.70
C GLN A 79 6.82 7.70 -11.13
N GLN A 80 5.71 6.99 -11.31
CA GLN A 80 5.01 6.89 -12.60
C GLN A 80 4.31 8.20 -13.02
N LYS A 81 4.43 9.31 -12.31
CA LYS A 81 3.85 10.61 -12.68
C LYS A 81 4.87 11.68 -13.02
N THR A 82 6.14 11.50 -12.68
CA THR A 82 7.19 12.45 -13.09
C THR A 82 7.32 12.40 -14.62
N LEU A 83 7.08 13.54 -15.27
CA LEU A 83 7.23 13.69 -16.72
C LEU A 83 8.72 13.53 -17.08
N ALA A 84 9.02 12.86 -18.19
CA ALA A 84 10.39 12.70 -18.67
C ALA A 84 11.04 14.06 -19.02
N SER A 85 10.20 15.03 -19.38
CA SER A 85 10.55 16.43 -19.64
C SER A 85 10.69 17.30 -18.37
N ALA A 86 10.24 16.84 -17.19
CA ALA A 86 10.29 17.63 -15.96
C ALA A 86 11.73 17.97 -15.55
N GLY A 87 12.02 19.27 -15.38
CA GLY A 87 13.34 19.76 -14.97
C GLY A 87 14.41 19.75 -16.08
N ARG A 88 14.06 19.50 -17.34
CA ARG A 88 15.01 19.59 -18.46
C ARG A 88 14.88 20.91 -19.22
N GLU A 89 16.01 21.57 -19.46
CA GLU A 89 16.10 22.71 -20.37
C GLU A 89 16.09 22.23 -21.82
N LEU A 90 14.89 22.16 -22.40
CA LEU A 90 14.70 21.77 -23.80
C LEU A 90 14.99 22.98 -24.69
N LYS A 91 16.11 22.95 -25.43
CA LYS A 91 16.49 24.02 -26.35
C LYS A 91 15.77 23.92 -27.70
N ASP A 92 15.52 22.69 -28.15
CA ASP A 92 14.90 22.40 -29.44
C ASP A 92 13.37 22.57 -29.41
N ASN A 93 12.82 23.21 -30.45
CA ASN A 93 11.38 23.46 -30.60
C ASN A 93 10.56 22.16 -30.68
N PHE A 94 11.10 21.11 -31.31
CA PHE A 94 10.47 19.79 -31.36
C PHE A 94 10.38 19.15 -29.97
N LEU A 95 11.46 19.24 -29.18
CA LEU A 95 11.46 18.68 -27.82
C LEU A 95 10.49 19.42 -26.90
N LYS A 96 10.37 20.75 -27.03
CA LYS A 96 9.36 21.54 -26.31
C LYS A 96 7.94 21.10 -26.66
N ALA A 97 7.64 20.91 -27.95
CA ALA A 97 6.34 20.43 -28.40
C ALA A 97 6.03 19.03 -27.87
N LEU A 98 7.04 18.14 -27.83
CA LEU A 98 6.91 16.79 -27.29
C LEU A 98 6.61 16.81 -25.77
N ALA A 99 7.30 17.66 -25.01
CA ALA A 99 7.07 17.84 -23.57
C ALA A 99 5.65 18.33 -23.26
N GLN A 100 5.17 19.35 -23.99
CA GLN A 100 3.79 19.84 -23.85
C GLN A 100 2.75 18.73 -24.14
N ARG A 101 3.04 17.89 -25.13
CA ARG A 101 2.15 16.78 -25.52
C ARG A 101 2.18 15.63 -24.51
N GLU A 102 3.34 15.34 -23.92
CA GLU A 102 3.48 14.39 -22.82
C GLU A 102 2.60 14.81 -21.62
N GLU A 103 2.68 16.08 -21.22
CA GLU A 103 1.88 16.64 -20.12
C GLU A 103 0.38 16.57 -20.40
N ALA A 104 -0.03 16.91 -21.63
CA ALA A 104 -1.43 16.87 -22.04
C ALA A 104 -2.00 15.43 -22.13
N ASN A 105 -1.19 14.46 -22.55
CA ASN A 105 -1.56 13.04 -22.58
C ASN A 105 -1.69 12.46 -21.16
N ARG A 106 -0.77 12.83 -20.25
CA ARG A 106 -0.73 12.28 -18.87
C ARG A 106 -1.73 12.95 -17.93
N SER A 107 -2.11 14.20 -18.20
CA SER A 107 -3.21 14.90 -17.52
C SER A 107 -4.60 14.53 -18.06
N GLY A 108 -4.67 13.71 -19.11
CA GLY A 108 -5.93 13.28 -19.72
C GLY A 108 -6.63 14.36 -20.56
N LYS A 109 -6.02 15.55 -20.72
CA LYS A 109 -6.55 16.64 -21.57
C LYS A 109 -6.56 16.28 -23.06
N ILE A 110 -5.64 15.42 -23.48
CA ILE A 110 -5.65 14.81 -24.82
C ILE A 110 -5.88 13.31 -24.62
N THR A 111 -7.14 12.89 -24.66
CA THR A 111 -7.50 11.48 -24.75
C THR A 111 -7.29 11.04 -26.20
N VAL A 112 -6.50 9.98 -26.40
CA VAL A 112 -6.14 9.39 -27.70
C VAL A 112 -7.38 9.19 -28.59
N SER A 113 -7.70 10.19 -29.41
CA SER A 113 -8.75 10.15 -30.43
C SER A 113 -8.25 10.64 -31.80
N THR A 114 -6.95 10.92 -31.93
CA THR A 114 -6.31 11.36 -33.17
C THR A 114 -5.73 10.23 -34.02
N VAL A 115 -6.07 8.96 -33.74
CA VAL A 115 -5.68 7.83 -34.63
C VAL A 115 -6.74 7.58 -35.72
N HIS A 116 -7.96 8.14 -35.60
CA HIS A 116 -9.02 7.94 -36.60
C HIS A 116 -8.98 8.90 -37.80
N TYR A 117 -8.13 9.93 -37.82
CA TYR A 117 -8.16 10.98 -38.86
C TYR A 117 -7.02 10.94 -39.89
N TYR A 118 -6.28 9.83 -39.99
CA TYR A 118 -5.24 9.66 -41.03
C TYR A 118 -5.38 8.38 -41.86
N ASN A 119 -6.54 7.71 -41.78
CA ASN A 119 -6.78 6.50 -42.57
C ASN A 119 -8.22 6.46 -43.11
N THR A 120 -8.55 7.47 -43.92
CA THR A 120 -9.61 7.34 -44.92
C THR A 120 -9.14 8.09 -46.16
N THR A 121 -8.75 7.32 -47.17
CA THR A 121 -8.47 7.74 -48.54
C THR A 121 -9.72 8.34 -49.18
#